data_AF-A0A915YFG0-F1
#
_entry.id   AF-A0A915YFG0-F1
#
_cell.length_a   1.000
_cell.length_b   1.000
_cell.length_c   1.000
_cell.angle_alpha   90.00
_cell.angle_beta   90.00
_cell.angle_gamma   90.00
#
_symmetry.space_group_name_H-M   'P 1'
#
loop_
_entity.id
_entity.type
_entity.pdbx_description
1 polymer ?
#
loop_
_entity_poly.entity_id
_entity_poly.type
_entity_poly.pdbx_seq_one_letter_code
_entity_poly.pdbx_strand_id
1 'polypeptide(L)'
;MNRFLILVSISVLLLTTSCLKETIIPMTAPTADHELILLPPPCTPPCGPATVSTFYAGQHIDAGTVTISNTATDLIVTIETHNNWVMGHTHVYVGALADMPSTRNGNPKVGKFPSSTAHNPMVTTYTYTYDLATLDSCFIVATHAEVYLLDGNGNVTQSETAWANDIQFTPSGNWAGYIEYCAKPCIDCEYDTISYDFYANQTTLIGNIEVTNDHANVYITFNTTGIWNLTTTSLYIGSLANIPVDNLGQPLPGLFPYQATHPAGTNSHTYTIPLTAINTSCYIIASHAMVYHLNSAGQFIRATAWGFGTPFPLNDGEGWYNNYCTQTCDDGGTTN
;
A
#
# COMPACT_ATOMS: atom_id res chain seq x y z
N MET A 1 71.43 -42.88 -32.23
CA MET A 1 71.07 -41.52 -31.77
C MET A 1 69.66 -41.56 -31.22
N ASN A 2 69.52 -41.30 -29.92
CA ASN A 2 68.26 -41.19 -29.18
C ASN A 2 67.20 -40.37 -29.94
N ARG A 3 65.94 -40.84 -29.95
CA ARG A 3 64.78 -40.06 -29.48
C ARG A 3 63.66 -40.99 -28.96
N PHE A 4 63.35 -40.80 -27.68
CA PHE A 4 62.15 -41.27 -26.98
C PHE A 4 60.88 -40.77 -27.67
N LEU A 5 59.83 -41.60 -27.71
CA LEU A 5 58.45 -41.11 -27.63
C LEU A 5 57.56 -42.15 -26.93
N ILE A 6 56.97 -41.72 -25.81
CA ILE A 6 56.10 -42.46 -24.92
C ILE A 6 54.67 -42.39 -25.47
N LEU A 7 54.02 -43.53 -25.69
CA LEU A 7 52.61 -43.62 -26.06
C LEU A 7 51.76 -43.68 -24.78
N VAL A 8 50.98 -42.61 -24.54
CA VAL A 8 49.97 -42.53 -23.47
C VAL A 8 48.63 -42.99 -24.05
N SER A 9 48.10 -44.11 -23.56
CA SER A 9 46.77 -44.62 -23.88
C SER A 9 45.73 -44.03 -22.92
N ILE A 10 44.87 -43.13 -23.41
CA ILE A 10 43.75 -42.55 -22.65
C ILE A 10 42.51 -43.42 -22.87
N SER A 11 42.06 -44.04 -21.79
CA SER A 11 40.79 -44.78 -21.70
C SER A 11 39.61 -43.80 -21.69
N VAL A 12 38.70 -43.90 -22.66
CA VAL A 12 37.43 -43.17 -22.69
C VAL A 12 36.34 -44.04 -22.06
N LEU A 13 35.89 -43.65 -20.86
CA LEU A 13 34.73 -44.23 -20.18
C LEU A 13 33.45 -43.71 -20.85
N LEU A 14 32.69 -44.61 -21.48
CA LEU A 14 31.33 -44.33 -21.98
C LEU A 14 30.34 -44.44 -20.82
N LEU A 15 29.82 -43.30 -20.35
CA LEU A 15 28.68 -43.25 -19.43
C LEU A 15 27.38 -43.24 -20.25
N THR A 16 26.69 -44.38 -20.31
CA THR A 16 25.34 -44.47 -20.87
C THR A 16 24.33 -43.99 -19.82
N THR A 17 23.69 -42.85 -20.06
CA THR A 17 22.57 -42.36 -19.25
C THR A 17 21.33 -43.21 -19.54
N SER A 18 20.96 -44.08 -18.60
CA SER A 18 19.70 -44.83 -18.68
C SER A 18 18.52 -43.92 -18.39
N CYS A 19 17.65 -43.75 -19.37
CA CYS A 19 16.37 -43.06 -19.26
C CYS A 19 15.40 -43.92 -18.42
N LEU A 20 15.05 -43.49 -17.21
CA LEU A 20 13.94 -44.07 -16.46
C LEU A 20 12.63 -43.51 -17.03
N LYS A 21 11.77 -44.43 -17.51
CA LYS A 21 10.44 -44.14 -18.02
C LYS A 21 9.52 -43.85 -16.83
N GLU A 22 9.20 -42.58 -16.60
CA GLU A 22 8.20 -42.19 -15.61
C GLU A 22 6.81 -42.66 -16.03
N THR A 23 6.08 -43.22 -15.07
CA THR A 23 4.70 -43.68 -15.25
C THR A 23 3.78 -42.51 -14.96
N ILE A 24 3.02 -42.08 -15.97
CA ILE A 24 2.05 -40.99 -15.84
C ILE A 24 0.88 -41.51 -15.00
N ILE A 25 0.72 -40.98 -13.78
CA ILE A 25 -0.51 -41.14 -13.01
C ILE A 25 -1.53 -40.17 -13.61
N PRO A 26 -2.75 -40.62 -14.00
CA PRO A 26 -3.79 -39.70 -14.44
C PRO A 26 -4.15 -38.75 -13.30
N MET A 27 -3.97 -37.46 -13.55
CA MET A 27 -4.34 -36.39 -12.63
C MET A 27 -5.87 -36.35 -12.56
N THR A 28 -6.43 -36.90 -11.49
CA THR A 28 -7.86 -36.74 -11.18
C THR A 28 -8.11 -35.25 -10.94
N ALA A 29 -9.02 -34.66 -11.71
CA ALA A 29 -9.41 -33.27 -11.54
C ALA A 29 -9.88 -33.07 -10.08
N PRO A 30 -9.38 -32.04 -9.37
CA PRO A 30 -9.93 -31.71 -8.06
C PRO A 30 -11.39 -31.33 -8.26
N THR A 31 -12.28 -32.03 -7.57
CA THR A 31 -13.66 -31.58 -7.40
C THR A 31 -13.59 -30.20 -6.74
N ALA A 32 -14.29 -29.24 -7.34
CA ALA A 32 -14.42 -27.90 -6.81
C ALA A 32 -15.43 -27.95 -5.67
N ASP A 33 -14.97 -28.37 -4.51
CA ASP A 33 -15.63 -28.19 -3.24
C ASP A 33 -15.47 -26.69 -2.93
N HIS A 34 -16.51 -25.91 -3.22
CA HIS A 34 -16.50 -24.46 -3.05
C HIS A 34 -16.59 -24.11 -1.57
N GLU A 35 -15.48 -24.31 -0.85
CA GLU A 35 -15.28 -23.78 0.49
C GLU A 35 -15.23 -22.26 0.35
N LEU A 36 -16.21 -21.57 0.95
CA LEU A 36 -16.24 -20.11 1.05
C LEU A 36 -15.02 -19.69 1.88
N ILE A 37 -13.93 -19.35 1.19
CA ILE A 37 -12.82 -18.63 1.78
C ILE A 37 -13.38 -17.27 2.19
N LEU A 38 -13.64 -17.06 3.49
CA LEU A 38 -13.84 -15.71 4.01
C LEU A 38 -12.54 -14.96 3.71
N LEU A 39 -12.57 -14.10 2.69
CA LEU A 39 -11.53 -13.10 2.51
C LEU A 39 -11.40 -12.35 3.85
N PRO A 40 -10.16 -12.09 4.33
CA PRO A 40 -9.99 -11.17 5.44
C PRO A 40 -10.75 -9.87 5.10
N PRO A 41 -11.44 -9.24 6.07
CA PRO A 41 -12.20 -8.04 5.79
C PRO A 41 -11.29 -7.05 5.06
N PRO A 42 -11.75 -6.43 3.96
CA PRO A 42 -10.95 -5.43 3.28
C PRO A 42 -10.54 -4.39 4.31
N CYS A 43 -9.24 -4.12 4.44
CA CYS A 43 -8.76 -2.99 5.24
C CYS A 43 -9.35 -1.72 4.62
N THR A 44 -10.52 -1.30 5.10
CA THR A 44 -11.15 -0.07 4.66
C THR A 44 -10.29 1.08 5.16
N PRO A 45 -9.65 1.86 4.27
CA PRO A 45 -8.80 2.95 4.70
C PRO A 45 -9.63 3.94 5.54
N PRO A 46 -9.03 4.56 6.56
CA PRO A 46 -9.70 5.62 7.30
C PRO A 46 -10.02 6.79 6.39
N CYS A 47 -11.15 7.42 6.63
CA CYS A 47 -11.68 8.56 5.92
C CYS A 47 -11.04 9.83 6.47
N GLY A 48 -10.27 10.50 5.61
CA GLY A 48 -9.46 11.65 5.99
C GLY A 48 -8.33 11.33 7.00
N PRO A 49 -7.56 12.35 7.41
CA PRO A 49 -6.50 12.17 8.40
C PRO A 49 -7.06 11.73 9.76
N ALA A 50 -6.30 11.03 10.59
CA ALA A 50 -6.72 10.75 11.96
C ALA A 50 -6.59 12.00 12.86
N THR A 51 -7.45 12.12 13.86
CA THR A 51 -7.28 13.08 14.96
C THR A 51 -6.47 12.41 16.06
N VAL A 52 -5.32 12.98 16.44
CA VAL A 52 -4.40 12.41 17.43
C VAL A 52 -4.25 13.38 18.58
N SER A 53 -4.43 12.88 19.81
CA SER A 53 -4.21 13.66 21.03
C SER A 53 -3.28 12.90 21.97
N THR A 54 -2.46 13.61 22.73
CA THR A 54 -1.54 13.04 23.71
C THR A 54 -2.31 12.41 24.86
N PHE A 55 -1.87 11.25 25.31
CA PHE A 55 -2.45 10.53 26.43
C PHE A 55 -1.62 10.78 27.70
N TYR A 56 -2.08 11.72 28.53
CA TYR A 56 -1.35 12.16 29.70
C TYR A 56 -1.69 11.31 30.93
N ALA A 57 -0.69 10.64 31.51
CA ALA A 57 -0.74 10.07 32.85
C ALA A 57 -0.47 11.14 33.91
N GLY A 58 -1.19 11.10 35.03
CA GLY A 58 -0.91 11.99 36.17
C GLY A 58 -0.90 13.48 35.81
N GLN A 59 -1.78 13.89 34.87
CA GLN A 59 -1.95 15.26 34.33
C GLN A 59 -0.89 15.75 33.35
N HIS A 60 0.37 15.33 33.47
CA HIS A 60 1.48 15.98 32.74
C HIS A 60 2.51 15.02 32.16
N ILE A 61 2.37 13.71 32.37
CA ILE A 61 3.32 12.72 31.89
C ILE A 61 2.80 12.16 30.58
N ASP A 62 3.52 12.37 29.48
CA ASP A 62 3.19 11.74 28.21
C ASP A 62 3.38 10.21 28.31
N ALA A 63 2.27 9.49 28.37
CA ALA A 63 2.24 8.04 28.47
C ALA A 63 1.86 7.36 27.15
N GLY A 64 1.49 8.12 26.12
CA GLY A 64 0.92 7.56 24.90
C GLY A 64 0.14 8.52 24.03
N THR A 65 -0.67 7.97 23.14
CA THR A 65 -1.57 8.69 22.24
C THR A 65 -2.95 8.05 22.18
N VAL A 66 -3.96 8.88 21.91
CA VAL A 66 -5.29 8.44 21.47
C VAL A 66 -5.49 8.91 20.04
N THR A 67 -5.75 7.96 19.15
CA THR A 67 -5.99 8.18 17.72
C THR A 67 -7.46 7.90 17.41
N ILE A 68 -8.15 8.90 16.84
CA ILE A 68 -9.55 8.83 16.44
C ILE A 68 -9.62 8.94 14.91
N SER A 69 -10.21 7.94 14.27
CA SER A 69 -10.45 7.89 12.82
C SER A 69 -11.80 7.26 12.54
N ASN A 70 -12.35 7.41 11.34
CA ASN A 70 -13.52 6.66 10.94
C ASN A 70 -13.36 6.02 9.55
N THR A 71 -14.04 4.91 9.29
CA THR A 71 -14.29 4.37 7.96
C THR A 71 -15.67 4.86 7.48
N ALA A 72 -16.19 4.28 6.39
CA ALA A 72 -17.54 4.57 5.92
C ALA A 72 -18.63 4.15 6.92
N THR A 73 -18.32 3.20 7.79
CA THR A 73 -19.29 2.57 8.69
C THR A 73 -18.90 2.70 10.16
N ASP A 74 -17.61 2.82 10.47
CA ASP A 74 -17.13 2.64 11.82
C ASP A 74 -16.30 3.83 12.30
N LEU A 75 -16.50 4.24 13.54
CA LEU A 75 -15.54 5.04 14.29
C LEU A 75 -14.54 4.10 14.97
N ILE A 76 -13.26 4.43 14.89
CA ILE A 76 -12.15 3.69 15.47
C ILE A 76 -11.43 4.61 16.45
N VAL A 77 -11.37 4.20 17.71
CA VAL A 77 -10.64 4.90 18.78
C VAL A 77 -9.54 3.97 19.29
N THR A 78 -8.29 4.27 18.95
CA THR A 78 -7.11 3.49 19.34
C THR A 78 -6.34 4.22 20.42
N ILE A 79 -6.09 3.55 21.53
CA ILE A 79 -5.25 4.02 22.63
C ILE A 79 -3.93 3.26 22.54
N GLU A 80 -2.82 3.97 22.47
CA GLU A 80 -1.48 3.39 22.46
C GLU A 80 -0.64 4.03 23.56
N THR A 81 0.10 3.22 24.30
CA THR A 81 1.02 3.67 25.34
C THR A 81 2.46 3.39 24.94
N HIS A 82 3.38 4.21 25.43
CA HIS A 82 4.81 4.07 25.15
C HIS A 82 5.65 4.26 26.42
N ASN A 83 6.97 4.15 26.30
CA ASN A 83 7.91 4.33 27.42
C ASN A 83 7.61 3.43 28.63
N ASN A 84 7.28 2.15 28.37
CA ASN A 84 6.94 1.12 29.38
C ASN A 84 5.65 1.38 30.18
N TRP A 85 4.84 2.36 29.80
CA TRP A 85 3.47 2.45 30.28
C TRP A 85 2.63 1.31 29.70
N VAL A 86 1.72 0.78 30.52
CA VAL A 86 0.72 -0.22 30.13
C VAL A 86 -0.63 0.16 30.71
N MET A 87 -1.72 -0.29 30.08
CA MET A 87 -3.10 -0.06 30.51
C MET A 87 -3.65 -1.28 31.24
N GLY A 88 -4.25 -1.07 32.42
CA GLY A 88 -4.98 -2.10 33.16
C GLY A 88 -6.50 -2.01 33.02
N HIS A 89 -7.05 -0.82 32.80
CA HIS A 89 -8.49 -0.64 32.57
C HIS A 89 -8.74 0.60 31.73
N THR A 90 -9.42 0.47 30.60
CA THR A 90 -9.79 1.61 29.74
C THR A 90 -11.28 1.89 29.81
N HIS A 91 -11.65 3.16 29.74
CA HIS A 91 -13.03 3.66 29.68
C HIS A 91 -13.14 4.68 28.57
N VAL A 92 -14.12 4.53 27.70
CA VAL A 92 -14.35 5.45 26.57
C VAL A 92 -15.83 5.83 26.51
N TYR A 93 -16.09 7.12 26.33
CA TYR A 93 -17.39 7.64 25.97
C TYR A 93 -17.33 8.24 24.56
N VAL A 94 -18.29 7.88 23.73
CA VAL A 94 -18.51 8.46 22.40
C VAL A 94 -19.99 8.85 22.30
N GLY A 95 -20.26 10.11 21.99
CA GLY A 95 -21.62 10.61 21.84
C GLY A 95 -21.75 12.11 22.11
N ALA A 96 -22.98 12.59 22.27
CA ALA A 96 -23.23 14.00 22.60
C ALA A 96 -22.71 14.36 24.00
N LEU A 97 -22.14 15.56 24.17
CA LEU A 97 -21.67 16.03 25.49
C LEU A 97 -22.79 16.06 26.54
N ALA A 98 -24.02 16.38 26.11
CA ALA A 98 -25.19 16.47 27.00
C ALA A 98 -25.59 15.12 27.62
N ASP A 99 -25.32 14.01 26.92
CA ASP A 99 -25.70 12.66 27.35
C ASP A 99 -24.59 11.96 28.13
N MET A 100 -23.41 12.58 28.22
CA MET A 100 -22.27 12.01 28.92
C MET A 100 -22.61 11.81 30.41
N PRO A 101 -22.38 10.61 30.97
CA PRO A 101 -22.51 10.37 32.40
C PRO A 101 -21.65 11.33 33.21
N SER A 102 -22.29 12.28 33.90
CA SER A 102 -21.60 13.33 34.65
C SER A 102 -22.21 13.58 36.03
N THR A 103 -21.44 14.24 36.89
CA THR A 103 -21.91 14.81 38.16
C THR A 103 -22.67 16.11 37.90
N ARG A 104 -23.37 16.63 38.92
CA ARG A 104 -24.05 17.93 38.83
C ARG A 104 -23.13 19.10 38.44
N ASN A 105 -21.84 18.98 38.73
CA ASN A 105 -20.84 20.01 38.44
C ASN A 105 -20.12 19.77 37.09
N GLY A 106 -20.60 18.85 36.25
CA GLY A 106 -20.03 18.57 34.94
C GLY A 106 -18.89 17.55 34.90
N ASN A 107 -18.33 17.17 36.05
CA ASN A 107 -17.27 16.16 36.08
C ASN A 107 -17.75 14.80 35.54
N PRO A 108 -16.97 14.09 34.71
CA PRO A 108 -17.35 12.79 34.18
C PRO A 108 -17.44 11.74 35.29
N LYS A 109 -18.41 10.84 35.16
CA LYS A 109 -18.54 9.61 35.97
C LYS A 109 -17.99 8.44 35.17
N VAL A 110 -16.66 8.33 35.14
CA VAL A 110 -15.92 7.34 34.33
C VAL A 110 -16.46 5.92 34.46
N GLY A 111 -16.72 5.44 35.69
CA GLY A 111 -17.28 4.10 35.93
C GLY A 111 -18.73 3.89 35.46
N LYS A 112 -19.31 4.88 34.77
CA LYS A 112 -20.61 4.82 34.10
C LYS A 112 -20.52 5.02 32.59
N PHE A 113 -19.31 5.13 32.03
CA PHE A 113 -19.13 5.20 30.58
C PHE A 113 -19.62 3.89 29.93
N PRO A 114 -20.30 3.94 28.77
CA PRO A 114 -20.86 2.76 28.12
C PRO A 114 -19.81 1.73 27.71
N SER A 115 -18.63 2.17 27.30
CA SER A 115 -17.52 1.31 26.89
C SER A 115 -16.45 1.29 27.95
N SER A 116 -16.16 0.10 28.50
CA SER A 116 -15.01 -0.12 29.34
C SER A 116 -14.48 -1.55 29.21
N THR A 117 -13.16 -1.71 29.38
CA THR A 117 -12.49 -3.01 29.26
C THR A 117 -11.37 -3.10 30.28
N ALA A 118 -11.43 -4.11 31.15
CA ALA A 118 -10.32 -4.49 32.02
C ALA A 118 -9.33 -5.37 31.25
N HIS A 119 -8.04 -5.10 31.40
CA HIS A 119 -6.95 -5.77 30.68
C HIS A 119 -6.15 -6.65 31.64
N ASN A 120 -6.23 -7.96 31.43
CA ASN A 120 -5.41 -8.93 32.15
C ASN A 120 -4.95 -10.05 31.19
N PRO A 121 -3.68 -10.05 30.74
CA PRO A 121 -2.60 -9.14 31.16
C PRO A 121 -2.82 -7.69 30.71
N MET A 122 -2.08 -6.76 31.32
CA MET A 122 -2.07 -5.36 30.91
C MET A 122 -1.54 -5.22 29.48
N VAL A 123 -2.03 -4.24 28.73
CA VAL A 123 -1.75 -4.08 27.30
C VAL A 123 -1.17 -2.70 26.99
N THR A 124 -0.38 -2.59 25.93
CA THR A 124 0.15 -1.30 25.46
C THR A 124 -0.74 -0.64 24.42
N THR A 125 -1.61 -1.38 23.75
CA THR A 125 -2.55 -0.87 22.74
C THR A 125 -3.93 -1.48 22.92
N TYR A 126 -4.98 -0.70 22.69
CA TYR A 126 -6.35 -1.19 22.64
C TYR A 126 -7.22 -0.32 21.74
N THR A 127 -8.09 -0.94 20.95
CA THR A 127 -8.98 -0.27 20.01
C THR A 127 -10.43 -0.53 20.36
N TYR A 128 -11.22 0.54 20.41
CA TYR A 128 -12.67 0.49 20.43
C TYR A 128 -13.21 0.84 19.04
N THR A 129 -14.23 0.09 18.60
CA THR A 129 -14.93 0.33 17.33
C THR A 129 -16.41 0.58 17.62
N TYR A 130 -16.98 1.59 16.97
CA TYR A 130 -18.38 1.98 17.12
C TYR A 130 -19.02 2.12 15.74
N ASP A 131 -20.26 1.69 15.59
CA ASP A 131 -21.04 1.91 14.37
C ASP A 131 -21.40 3.40 14.25
N LEU A 132 -20.88 4.07 13.22
CA LEU A 132 -21.17 5.48 12.95
C LEU A 132 -22.65 5.75 12.73
N ALA A 133 -23.42 4.77 12.24
CA ALA A 133 -24.86 4.93 12.04
C ALA A 133 -25.62 5.16 13.37
N THR A 134 -24.99 4.89 14.51
CA THR A 134 -25.55 5.10 15.85
C THR A 134 -25.14 6.44 16.48
N LEU A 135 -24.28 7.21 15.81
CA LEU A 135 -23.72 8.46 16.31
C LEU A 135 -24.22 9.66 15.49
N ASP A 136 -24.21 10.84 16.12
CA ASP A 136 -24.41 12.11 15.40
C ASP A 136 -23.23 12.39 14.45
N SER A 137 -23.38 13.36 13.55
CA SER A 137 -22.28 13.74 12.63
C SER A 137 -21.05 14.29 13.35
N CYS A 138 -21.26 14.92 14.51
CA CYS A 138 -20.21 15.39 15.40
C CYS A 138 -20.53 14.99 16.83
N PHE A 139 -19.53 14.54 17.57
CA PHE A 139 -19.64 14.03 18.93
C PHE A 139 -18.35 14.30 19.71
N ILE A 140 -18.37 14.00 21.00
CA ILE A 140 -17.17 14.00 21.82
C ILE A 140 -16.64 12.58 21.99
N VAL A 141 -15.31 12.47 22.09
CA VAL A 141 -14.62 11.24 22.51
C VAL A 141 -13.89 11.55 23.81
N ALA A 142 -14.27 10.87 24.88
CA ALA A 142 -13.65 11.03 26.20
C ALA A 142 -12.97 9.72 26.58
N THR A 143 -11.64 9.73 26.68
CA THR A 143 -10.84 8.52 26.87
C THR A 143 -10.06 8.59 28.16
N HIS A 144 -10.31 7.62 29.05
CA HIS A 144 -9.67 7.49 30.34
C HIS A 144 -9.08 6.09 30.52
N ALA A 145 -7.94 5.98 31.20
CA ALA A 145 -7.45 4.67 31.64
C ALA A 145 -6.75 4.70 33.00
N GLU A 146 -6.72 3.53 33.64
CA GLU A 146 -5.77 3.21 34.70
C GLU A 146 -4.49 2.69 34.03
N VAL A 147 -3.37 3.39 34.26
CA VAL A 147 -2.09 3.12 33.62
C VAL A 147 -0.99 2.85 34.65
N TYR A 148 0.00 2.05 34.23
CA TYR A 148 1.07 1.56 35.09
C TYR A 148 2.41 1.63 34.37
N LEU A 149 3.43 2.15 35.04
CA LEU A 149 4.80 2.16 34.51
C LEU A 149 5.54 0.92 34.98
N LEU A 150 6.09 0.15 34.05
CA LEU A 150 6.85 -1.07 34.35
C LEU A 150 8.36 -0.81 34.37
N ASP A 151 9.08 -1.49 35.27
CA ASP A 151 10.54 -1.60 35.23
C ASP A 151 11.00 -2.66 34.20
N GLY A 152 12.33 -2.79 34.02
CA GLY A 152 12.91 -3.78 33.11
C GLY A 152 12.67 -5.25 33.48
N ASN A 153 12.11 -5.52 34.67
CA ASN A 153 11.72 -6.85 35.14
C ASN A 153 10.21 -7.08 35.05
N GLY A 154 9.43 -6.10 34.56
CA GLY A 154 7.98 -6.16 34.46
C GLY A 154 7.22 -5.83 35.76
N ASN A 155 7.87 -5.27 36.78
CA ASN A 155 7.21 -4.84 38.00
C ASN A 155 6.63 -3.44 37.85
N VAL A 156 5.46 -3.21 38.45
CA VAL A 156 4.85 -1.87 38.51
C VAL A 156 5.66 -0.96 39.44
N THR A 157 6.13 0.16 38.91
CA THR A 157 6.87 1.20 39.65
C THR A 157 6.05 2.46 39.89
N GLN A 158 5.05 2.72 39.05
CA GLN A 158 4.13 3.85 39.17
C GLN A 158 2.73 3.43 38.71
N SER A 159 1.69 4.00 39.31
CA SER A 159 0.31 3.85 38.89
C SER A 159 -0.35 5.23 38.83
N GLU A 160 -1.03 5.52 37.74
CA GLU A 160 -1.70 6.80 37.49
C GLU A 160 -3.05 6.59 36.80
N THR A 161 -3.88 7.61 36.82
CA THR A 161 -4.97 7.75 35.84
C THR A 161 -4.49 8.56 34.66
N ALA A 162 -4.96 8.22 33.46
CA ALA A 162 -4.62 8.91 32.23
C ALA A 162 -5.87 9.42 31.49
N TRP A 163 -5.73 10.57 30.83
CA TRP A 163 -6.74 11.15 29.94
C TRP A 163 -6.09 11.60 28.63
N ALA A 164 -6.85 11.49 27.53
CA ALA A 164 -6.58 12.27 26.33
C ALA A 164 -7.62 13.38 26.25
N ASN A 165 -7.16 14.62 26.14
CA ASN A 165 -8.05 15.77 26.14
C ASN A 165 -7.43 17.00 25.47
N ASP A 166 -8.21 17.57 24.57
CA ASP A 166 -7.94 18.90 23.99
C ASP A 166 -8.77 19.97 24.71
N ILE A 167 -9.92 19.58 25.28
CA ILE A 167 -10.85 20.43 26.02
C ILE A 167 -11.18 19.79 27.37
N GLN A 168 -11.10 20.56 28.46
CA GLN A 168 -11.52 20.09 29.80
C GLN A 168 -13.03 20.17 29.98
N PHE A 169 -13.63 19.20 30.68
CA PHE A 169 -15.07 19.20 30.99
C PHE A 169 -15.48 20.36 31.90
N THR A 170 -14.56 20.81 32.76
CA THR A 170 -14.81 21.88 33.72
C THR A 170 -13.69 22.92 33.63
N PRO A 171 -13.97 24.22 33.81
CA PRO A 171 -12.93 25.26 33.73
C PRO A 171 -11.84 25.18 34.81
N SER A 172 -12.10 24.48 35.92
CA SER A 172 -11.12 24.32 37.00
C SER A 172 -11.41 23.09 37.88
N GLY A 173 -10.37 22.62 38.57
CA GLY A 173 -10.45 21.57 39.60
C GLY A 173 -10.22 20.15 39.07
N ASN A 174 -10.87 19.77 37.98
CA ASN A 174 -10.71 18.46 37.35
C ASN A 174 -10.07 18.61 35.97
N TRP A 175 -9.03 17.81 35.70
CA TRP A 175 -8.29 17.82 34.44
C TRP A 175 -8.85 16.86 33.40
N ALA A 176 -9.90 16.11 33.74
CA ALA A 176 -10.61 15.26 32.79
C ALA A 176 -11.14 16.10 31.62
N GLY A 177 -11.05 15.54 30.43
CA GLY A 177 -11.50 16.21 29.23
C GLY A 177 -11.85 15.27 28.11
N TYR A 178 -12.08 15.85 26.95
CA TYR A 178 -12.53 15.18 25.75
C TYR A 178 -11.92 15.82 24.50
N ILE A 179 -12.14 15.15 23.39
CA ILE A 179 -11.78 15.59 22.05
C ILE A 179 -13.09 15.71 21.27
N GLU A 180 -13.30 16.82 20.57
CA GLU A 180 -14.42 16.95 19.62
C GLU A 180 -14.03 16.29 18.30
N TYR A 181 -14.96 15.51 17.74
CA TYR A 181 -14.74 14.81 16.50
C TYR A 181 -15.99 14.87 15.63
N CYS A 182 -15.83 15.29 14.38
CA CYS A 182 -16.83 15.14 13.34
C CYS A 182 -16.40 14.01 12.41
N ALA A 183 -17.32 13.08 12.13
CA ALA A 183 -17.08 12.00 11.19
C ALA A 183 -16.68 12.59 9.83
N LYS A 184 -15.54 12.13 9.32
CA LYS A 184 -14.97 12.61 8.06
C LYS A 184 -15.65 11.86 6.91
N PRO A 185 -16.05 12.56 5.84
CA PRO A 185 -16.65 11.90 4.70
C PRO A 185 -15.66 10.91 4.10
N CYS A 186 -16.14 9.72 3.80
CA CYS A 186 -15.37 8.73 3.06
C CYS A 186 -15.50 9.04 1.59
N ILE A 187 -14.44 9.63 1.06
CA ILE A 187 -14.35 9.89 -0.37
C ILE A 187 -13.78 8.61 -0.96
N ASP A 188 -14.61 7.92 -1.75
CA ASP A 188 -14.13 6.85 -2.60
C ASP A 188 -13.24 7.51 -3.65
N CYS A 189 -11.93 7.42 -3.45
CA CYS A 189 -10.96 8.01 -4.37
C CYS A 189 -10.97 7.16 -5.65
N GLU A 190 -11.84 7.51 -6.59
CA GLU A 190 -11.81 6.94 -7.93
C GLU A 190 -10.68 7.60 -8.72
N TYR A 191 -9.66 6.80 -9.05
CA TYR A 191 -8.55 7.23 -9.87
C TYR A 191 -8.73 6.66 -11.27
N ASP A 192 -8.96 7.53 -12.24
CA ASP A 192 -9.20 7.13 -13.61
C ASP A 192 -8.00 6.35 -14.15
N THR A 193 -8.28 5.25 -14.84
CA THR A 193 -7.27 4.54 -15.60
C THR A 193 -7.21 5.10 -17.01
N ILE A 194 -6.07 5.70 -17.35
CA ILE A 194 -5.80 6.20 -18.70
C ILE A 194 -5.16 5.09 -19.51
N SER A 195 -5.73 4.78 -20.67
CA SER A 195 -5.22 3.75 -21.58
C SER A 195 -4.63 4.38 -22.84
N TYR A 196 -3.41 3.99 -23.18
CA TYR A 196 -2.71 4.37 -24.40
C TYR A 196 -2.53 3.13 -25.29
N ASP A 197 -2.67 3.29 -26.61
CA ASP A 197 -2.38 2.20 -27.54
C ASP A 197 -0.94 1.70 -27.39
N PHE A 198 -0.71 0.40 -27.61
CA PHE A 198 0.62 -0.19 -27.57
C PHE A 198 0.98 -0.76 -28.95
N TYR A 199 1.92 -0.12 -29.66
CA TYR A 199 2.27 -0.49 -31.03
C TYR A 199 3.61 -1.20 -31.11
N ALA A 200 3.64 -2.34 -31.81
CA ALA A 200 4.86 -3.00 -32.28
C ALA A 200 5.24 -2.53 -33.69
N ASN A 201 6.54 -2.39 -33.95
CA ASN A 201 7.08 -1.92 -35.24
C ASN A 201 6.35 -0.67 -35.75
N GLN A 202 6.04 0.25 -34.83
CA GLN A 202 5.37 1.53 -35.03
C GLN A 202 3.91 1.51 -35.51
N THR A 203 3.42 0.40 -36.07
CA THR A 203 2.17 0.37 -36.83
C THR A 203 1.23 -0.76 -36.45
N THR A 204 1.74 -1.82 -35.83
CA THR A 204 0.93 -2.97 -35.45
C THR A 204 0.40 -2.77 -34.03
N LEU A 205 -0.91 -2.56 -33.87
CA LEU A 205 -1.51 -2.48 -32.54
C LEU A 205 -1.44 -3.86 -31.89
N ILE A 206 -0.78 -3.95 -30.73
CA ILE A 206 -0.56 -5.21 -30.02
C ILE A 206 -1.16 -5.22 -28.62
N GLY A 207 -1.86 -4.17 -28.21
CA GLY A 207 -2.48 -4.05 -26.88
C GLY A 207 -2.52 -2.61 -26.40
N ASN A 208 -2.38 -2.41 -25.10
CA ASN A 208 -2.46 -1.10 -24.47
C ASN A 208 -1.52 -0.96 -23.26
N ILE A 209 -1.17 0.29 -22.94
CA ILE A 209 -0.50 0.68 -21.70
C ILE A 209 -1.55 1.39 -20.83
N GLU A 210 -1.82 0.84 -19.65
CA GLU A 210 -2.71 1.44 -18.67
C GLU A 210 -1.91 2.15 -17.59
N VAL A 211 -2.35 3.37 -17.24
CA VAL A 211 -1.75 4.18 -16.19
C VAL A 211 -2.84 4.64 -15.24
N THR A 212 -2.67 4.33 -13.97
CA THR A 212 -3.49 4.84 -12.86
C THR A 212 -2.61 5.09 -11.64
N ASN A 213 -3.07 5.83 -10.64
CA ASN A 213 -2.38 5.99 -9.38
C ASN A 213 -3.35 5.81 -8.21
N ASP A 214 -2.83 5.53 -7.03
CA ASP A 214 -3.55 5.72 -5.77
C ASP A 214 -2.89 6.86 -4.96
N HIS A 215 -3.14 6.93 -3.65
CA HIS A 215 -2.54 7.95 -2.79
C HIS A 215 -1.03 7.75 -2.55
N ALA A 216 -0.48 6.57 -2.83
CA ALA A 216 0.88 6.17 -2.49
C ALA A 216 1.73 5.80 -3.72
N ASN A 217 1.15 5.23 -4.77
CA ASN A 217 1.84 4.66 -5.91
C ASN A 217 1.18 5.01 -7.24
N VAL A 218 1.97 5.02 -8.31
CA VAL A 218 1.49 4.95 -9.68
C VAL A 218 1.72 3.55 -10.24
N TYR A 219 0.76 3.06 -11.01
CA TYR A 219 0.73 1.75 -11.64
C TYR A 219 0.79 1.92 -13.16
N ILE A 220 1.75 1.25 -13.79
CA ILE A 220 1.90 1.24 -15.24
C ILE A 220 1.83 -0.20 -15.71
N THR A 221 0.75 -0.56 -16.38
CA THR A 221 0.49 -1.92 -16.84
C THR A 221 0.68 -2.01 -18.36
N PHE A 222 1.61 -2.87 -18.77
CA PHE A 222 1.80 -3.30 -20.15
C PHE A 222 0.84 -4.45 -20.42
N ASN A 223 -0.10 -4.29 -21.35
CA ASN A 223 -1.00 -5.36 -21.79
C ASN A 223 -0.78 -5.65 -23.26
N THR A 224 -0.56 -6.92 -23.61
CA THR A 224 -0.55 -7.38 -25.00
C THR A 224 -1.78 -8.23 -25.29
N THR A 225 -2.34 -8.10 -26.49
CA THR A 225 -3.51 -8.83 -26.98
C THR A 225 -3.15 -9.76 -28.14
N GLY A 226 -4.04 -10.71 -28.41
CA GLY A 226 -3.87 -11.65 -29.50
C GLY A 226 -2.69 -12.60 -29.29
N ILE A 227 -1.75 -12.61 -30.24
CA ILE A 227 -0.63 -13.57 -30.31
C ILE A 227 0.67 -13.05 -29.70
N TRP A 228 0.70 -11.77 -29.31
CA TRP A 228 1.91 -11.13 -28.82
C TRP A 228 2.16 -11.45 -27.34
N ASN A 229 3.43 -11.60 -27.00
CA ASN A 229 3.91 -11.88 -25.65
C ASN A 229 5.09 -10.95 -25.34
N LEU A 230 5.20 -10.52 -24.09
CA LEU A 230 6.29 -9.73 -23.55
C LEU A 230 7.55 -10.61 -23.38
N THR A 231 8.70 -10.11 -23.81
CA THR A 231 10.02 -10.68 -23.46
C THR A 231 10.69 -9.85 -22.38
N THR A 232 10.76 -8.54 -22.60
CA THR A 232 11.32 -7.59 -21.64
C THR A 232 10.51 -6.30 -21.68
N THR A 233 10.39 -5.63 -20.55
CA THR A 233 9.79 -4.29 -20.44
C THR A 233 10.83 -3.32 -19.89
N SER A 234 10.81 -2.10 -20.38
CA SER A 234 11.67 -0.99 -19.95
C SER A 234 10.79 0.24 -19.76
N LEU A 235 10.89 0.88 -18.60
CA LEU A 235 10.02 1.98 -18.20
C LEU A 235 10.86 3.13 -17.66
N TYR A 236 10.65 4.32 -18.22
CA TYR A 236 11.08 5.58 -17.64
C TYR A 236 9.89 6.37 -17.14
N ILE A 237 10.04 6.97 -15.95
CA ILE A 237 9.06 7.88 -15.34
C ILE A 237 9.81 9.05 -14.71
N GLY A 238 9.44 10.28 -15.07
CA GLY A 238 10.11 11.49 -14.58
C GLY A 238 10.06 12.66 -15.56
N SER A 239 11.01 13.60 -15.42
CA SER A 239 11.11 14.75 -16.33
C SER A 239 11.63 14.34 -17.70
N LEU A 240 11.09 14.94 -18.78
CA LEU A 240 11.61 14.74 -20.14
C LEU A 240 13.09 15.13 -20.26
N ALA A 241 13.57 16.10 -19.47
CA ALA A 241 14.97 16.54 -19.52
C ALA A 241 15.98 15.50 -18.99
N ASN A 242 15.52 14.53 -18.19
CA ASN A 242 16.37 13.56 -17.53
C ASN A 242 16.27 12.15 -18.15
N ILE A 243 15.46 11.99 -19.20
CA ILE A 243 15.34 10.68 -19.85
C ILE A 243 16.67 10.30 -20.51
N PRO A 244 17.15 9.05 -20.34
CA PRO A 244 18.35 8.59 -21.02
C PRO A 244 18.18 8.64 -22.54
N VAL A 245 19.00 9.46 -23.21
CA VAL A 245 19.04 9.61 -24.66
C VAL A 245 20.47 9.48 -25.20
N ASP A 246 20.60 9.17 -26.48
CA ASP A 246 21.88 9.23 -27.19
C ASP A 246 22.25 10.68 -27.59
N ASN A 247 23.37 10.84 -28.29
CA ASN A 247 23.85 12.15 -28.75
C ASN A 247 22.94 12.81 -29.80
N LEU A 248 21.98 12.07 -30.36
CA LEU A 248 20.99 12.55 -31.33
C LEU A 248 19.63 12.82 -30.67
N GLY A 249 19.50 12.57 -29.36
CA GLY A 249 18.24 12.73 -28.62
C GLY A 249 17.31 11.52 -28.71
N GLN A 250 17.75 10.39 -29.27
CA GLN A 250 16.95 9.17 -29.33
C GLN A 250 16.93 8.49 -27.95
N PRO A 251 15.75 8.04 -27.48
CA PRO A 251 15.65 7.38 -26.18
C PRO A 251 16.48 6.09 -26.16
N LEU A 252 17.07 5.79 -25.00
CA LEU A 252 17.85 4.57 -24.76
C LEU A 252 17.13 3.66 -23.75
N PRO A 253 16.15 2.83 -24.17
CA PRO A 253 15.38 1.98 -23.25
C PRO A 253 16.23 1.04 -22.37
N GLY A 254 17.38 0.61 -22.89
CA GLY A 254 18.35 -0.21 -22.15
C GLY A 254 18.94 0.49 -20.92
N LEU A 255 18.79 1.81 -20.81
CA LEU A 255 19.23 2.61 -19.66
C LEU A 255 18.06 3.11 -18.79
N PHE A 256 16.82 2.73 -19.10
CA PHE A 256 15.67 3.16 -18.30
C PHE A 256 15.75 2.57 -16.88
N PRO A 257 15.39 3.34 -15.82
CA PRO A 257 15.59 2.92 -14.43
C PRO A 257 14.80 1.66 -14.03
N TYR A 258 13.65 1.41 -14.66
CA TYR A 258 12.80 0.27 -14.36
C TYR A 258 12.81 -0.71 -15.54
N GLN A 259 13.16 -1.95 -15.25
CA GLN A 259 13.28 -3.00 -16.27
C GLN A 259 12.86 -4.36 -15.69
N ALA A 260 12.29 -5.21 -16.53
CA ALA A 260 11.94 -6.57 -16.19
C ALA A 260 12.12 -7.51 -17.39
N THR A 261 12.46 -8.77 -17.11
CA THR A 261 12.48 -9.88 -18.08
C THR A 261 11.37 -10.85 -17.74
N HIS A 262 10.68 -11.35 -18.75
CA HIS A 262 9.43 -12.10 -18.59
C HIS A 262 9.57 -13.55 -19.07
N PRO A 263 8.95 -14.52 -18.37
CA PRO A 263 8.79 -15.88 -18.87
C PRO A 263 8.05 -15.93 -20.21
N ALA A 264 8.23 -17.03 -20.94
CA ALA A 264 7.48 -17.25 -22.17
C ALA A 264 5.97 -17.33 -21.88
N GLY A 265 5.16 -16.66 -22.69
CA GLY A 265 3.70 -16.61 -22.52
C GLY A 265 3.18 -15.42 -21.71
N THR A 266 4.07 -14.59 -21.14
CA THR A 266 3.63 -13.39 -20.41
C THR A 266 2.98 -12.39 -21.36
N ASN A 267 1.74 -12.02 -21.07
CA ASN A 267 0.96 -11.07 -21.86
C ASN A 267 0.57 -9.79 -21.08
N SER A 268 0.93 -9.71 -19.80
CA SER A 268 0.71 -8.53 -18.98
C SER A 268 1.83 -8.36 -17.96
N HIS A 269 2.18 -7.11 -17.64
CA HIS A 269 3.12 -6.78 -16.57
C HIS A 269 2.86 -5.37 -16.01
N THR A 270 2.79 -5.25 -14.68
CA THR A 270 2.59 -3.98 -13.98
C THR A 270 3.85 -3.58 -13.21
N TYR A 271 4.30 -2.34 -13.40
CA TYR A 271 5.21 -1.66 -12.49
C TYR A 271 4.41 -0.88 -11.45
N THR A 272 4.79 -1.00 -10.18
CA THR A 272 4.28 -0.19 -9.07
C THR A 272 5.39 0.72 -8.59
N ILE A 273 5.22 2.03 -8.76
CA ILE A 273 6.23 3.04 -8.42
C ILE A 273 5.69 3.93 -7.30
N PRO A 274 6.38 4.03 -6.15
CA PRO A 274 5.98 4.96 -5.10
C PRO A 274 5.97 6.40 -5.61
N LEU A 275 4.91 7.16 -5.34
CA LEU A 275 4.81 8.58 -5.68
C LEU A 275 5.93 9.39 -5.00
N THR A 276 6.43 8.93 -3.86
CA THR A 276 7.59 9.54 -3.16
C THR A 276 8.89 9.43 -3.96
N ALA A 277 8.99 8.50 -4.91
CA ALA A 277 10.13 8.39 -5.81
C ALA A 277 10.05 9.38 -6.98
N ILE A 278 8.90 10.04 -7.18
CA ILE A 278 8.63 10.97 -8.26
C ILE A 278 8.54 12.38 -7.67
N ASN A 279 9.54 13.21 -7.95
CA ASN A 279 9.70 14.53 -7.34
C ASN A 279 8.83 15.65 -7.97
N THR A 280 7.76 15.28 -8.67
CA THR A 280 6.86 16.19 -9.41
C THR A 280 5.48 15.58 -9.53
N SER A 281 4.43 16.41 -9.56
CA SER A 281 3.05 15.95 -9.76
C SER A 281 2.72 15.62 -11.21
N CYS A 282 3.46 16.17 -12.19
CA CYS A 282 3.33 15.85 -13.60
C CYS A 282 4.67 15.40 -14.17
N TYR A 283 4.64 14.31 -14.94
CA TYR A 283 5.83 13.64 -15.47
C TYR A 283 5.51 12.95 -16.80
N ILE A 284 6.56 12.56 -17.50
CA ILE A 284 6.45 11.70 -18.68
C ILE A 284 6.57 10.23 -18.28
N ILE A 285 5.94 9.37 -19.05
CA ILE A 285 6.04 7.92 -18.99
C ILE A 285 6.49 7.43 -20.36
N ALA A 286 7.66 6.80 -20.44
CA ALA A 286 8.17 6.17 -21.66
C ALA A 286 8.16 4.65 -21.47
N SER A 287 7.21 4.00 -22.15
CA SER A 287 6.91 2.58 -22.00
C SER A 287 7.39 1.81 -23.23
N HIS A 288 8.43 1.02 -23.07
CA HIS A 288 9.05 0.24 -24.15
C HIS A 288 9.08 -1.24 -23.81
N ALA A 289 8.94 -2.11 -24.81
CA ALA A 289 9.11 -3.54 -24.62
C ALA A 289 9.75 -4.22 -25.84
N MET A 290 10.46 -5.32 -25.58
CA MET A 290 10.69 -6.36 -26.59
C MET A 290 9.54 -7.35 -26.52
N VAL A 291 8.89 -7.59 -27.65
CA VAL A 291 7.76 -8.52 -27.77
C VAL A 291 8.07 -9.61 -28.77
N TYR A 292 7.36 -10.74 -28.67
CA TYR A 292 7.41 -11.80 -29.65
C TYR A 292 6.06 -12.47 -29.88
N HIS A 293 5.92 -13.13 -31.01
CA HIS A 293 4.90 -14.16 -31.24
C HIS A 293 5.52 -15.34 -32.01
N LEU A 294 4.80 -16.46 -32.07
CA LEU A 294 5.19 -17.60 -32.90
C LEU A 294 4.42 -17.56 -34.23
N ASN A 295 5.10 -17.69 -35.35
CA ASN A 295 4.44 -17.89 -36.64
C ASN A 295 3.91 -19.33 -36.78
N SER A 296 3.21 -19.62 -37.88
CA SER A 296 2.65 -20.96 -38.15
C SER A 296 3.68 -22.09 -38.24
N ALA A 297 4.96 -21.76 -38.46
CA ALA A 297 6.08 -22.70 -38.47
C ALA A 297 6.73 -22.86 -37.08
N GLY A 298 6.19 -22.24 -36.03
CA GLY A 298 6.73 -22.26 -34.67
C GLY A 298 7.99 -21.41 -34.48
N GLN A 299 8.27 -20.47 -35.39
CA GLN A 299 9.43 -19.57 -35.29
C GLN A 299 9.07 -18.30 -34.54
N PHE A 300 10.00 -17.81 -33.72
CA PHE A 300 9.86 -16.55 -33.00
C PHE A 300 9.99 -15.36 -33.95
N ILE A 301 8.94 -14.56 -34.03
CA ILE A 301 8.95 -13.24 -34.64
C ILE A 301 9.05 -12.22 -33.51
N ARG A 302 10.11 -11.42 -33.48
CA ARG A 302 10.37 -10.41 -32.46
C ARG A 302 10.11 -9.02 -33.01
N ALA A 303 9.65 -8.11 -32.15
CA ALA A 303 9.45 -6.71 -32.48
C ALA A 303 9.76 -5.82 -31.28
N THR A 304 10.07 -4.56 -31.57
CA THR A 304 10.11 -3.50 -30.56
C THR A 304 8.73 -2.87 -30.47
N ALA A 305 8.29 -2.56 -29.25
CA ALA A 305 6.98 -1.98 -29.00
C ALA A 305 7.07 -0.79 -28.05
N TRP A 306 6.19 0.19 -28.27
CA TRP A 306 6.11 1.42 -27.49
C TRP A 306 4.67 1.81 -27.21
N GLY A 307 4.43 2.34 -26.01
CA GLY A 307 3.16 3.00 -25.68
C GLY A 307 3.00 4.27 -26.50
N PHE A 308 1.98 4.32 -27.34
CA PHE A 308 1.71 5.42 -28.26
C PHE A 308 1.44 6.72 -27.51
N GLY A 309 1.90 7.84 -28.08
CA GLY A 309 1.79 9.14 -27.43
C GLY A 309 2.52 10.23 -28.20
N THR A 310 3.25 11.06 -27.48
CA THR A 310 4.08 12.14 -28.06
C THR A 310 5.41 11.56 -28.53
N PRO A 311 5.82 11.76 -29.78
CA PRO A 311 7.12 11.28 -30.26
C PRO A 311 8.26 12.04 -29.58
N PHE A 312 9.40 11.36 -29.36
CA PHE A 312 10.60 12.04 -28.88
C PHE A 312 11.13 13.05 -29.91
N PRO A 313 11.74 14.18 -29.48
CA PRO A 313 12.37 15.14 -30.38
C PRO A 313 13.48 14.48 -31.21
N LEU A 314 13.65 14.92 -32.47
CA LEU A 314 14.70 14.45 -33.40
C LEU A 314 14.67 12.94 -33.71
N ASN A 315 13.56 12.30 -33.41
CA ASN A 315 13.35 10.90 -33.67
C ASN A 315 12.77 10.73 -35.08
N ASP A 316 13.35 9.87 -35.91
CA ASP A 316 12.78 9.46 -37.21
C ASP A 316 11.50 8.60 -37.04
N GLY A 317 10.74 8.80 -35.95
CA GLY A 317 9.52 8.09 -35.60
C GLY A 317 9.68 6.92 -34.61
N GLU A 318 10.85 6.71 -34.00
CA GLU A 318 11.15 5.52 -33.19
C GLU A 318 10.91 5.71 -31.68
N GLY A 319 9.65 5.82 -31.27
CA GLY A 319 9.27 5.76 -29.86
C GLY A 319 8.57 7.01 -29.34
N TRP A 320 7.77 6.78 -28.30
CA TRP A 320 6.82 7.74 -27.76
C TRP A 320 6.88 7.79 -26.24
N TYR A 321 6.41 8.90 -25.69
CA TYR A 321 6.12 9.06 -24.28
C TYR A 321 4.70 9.62 -24.08
N ASN A 322 4.15 9.37 -22.90
CA ASN A 322 2.87 9.89 -22.47
C ASN A 322 3.06 10.88 -21.32
N ASN A 323 2.28 11.95 -21.29
CA ASN A 323 2.23 12.84 -20.14
C ASN A 323 1.20 12.30 -19.16
N TYR A 324 1.57 12.28 -17.88
CA TYR A 324 0.66 11.89 -16.80
C TYR A 324 0.86 12.85 -15.64
N CYS A 325 -0.25 13.33 -15.08
CA CYS A 325 -0.26 14.05 -13.82
C CYS A 325 -0.91 13.16 -12.78
N THR A 326 -0.24 12.97 -11.65
CA THR A 326 -0.77 12.26 -10.49
C THR A 326 -2.14 12.84 -10.15
N GLN A 327 -3.15 11.99 -10.20
CA GLN A 327 -4.50 12.35 -9.83
C GLN A 327 -4.55 12.55 -8.31
N THR A 328 -5.16 13.65 -7.90
CA THR A 328 -5.37 13.98 -6.51
C THR A 328 -6.81 13.68 -6.14
N CYS A 329 -6.99 13.03 -4.99
CA CYS A 329 -8.30 12.93 -4.37
C CYS A 329 -8.47 14.19 -3.50
N ASP A 330 -9.35 15.11 -3.92
CA ASP A 330 -9.69 16.28 -3.09
C ASP A 330 -10.47 15.77 -1.88
N ASP A 331 -9.87 15.87 -0.70
CA ASP A 331 -10.44 15.43 0.58
C ASP A 331 -11.52 16.39 1.13
N GLY A 332 -12.02 17.30 0.30
CA GLY A 332 -13.01 18.31 0.68
C GLY A 332 -12.49 19.29 1.74
N GLY A 333 -11.17 19.39 1.95
CA GLY A 333 -10.57 20.37 2.84
C GLY A 333 -10.87 21.79 2.38
N THR A 334 -11.83 22.44 3.04
CA THR A 334 -12.09 23.87 2.88
C THR A 334 -10.79 24.65 3.09
N THR A 335 -10.30 25.30 2.04
CA THR A 335 -9.32 26.38 2.17
C THR A 335 -9.96 27.50 2.99
N ASN A 336 -9.34 27.85 4.12
CA ASN A 336 -9.66 29.04 4.91
C ASN A 336 -9.69 30.32 4.06
#